data_AF-A0A660QKT5-F1
#
_entry.id   AF-A0A660QKT5-F1
#
_cell.length_a   1.000
_cell.length_b   1.000
_cell.length_c   1.000
_cell.angle_alpha   90.00
_cell.angle_beta   90.00
_cell.angle_gamma   90.00
#
_symmetry.space_group_name_H-M   'P 1'
#
loop_
_entity.id
_entity.type
_entity.pdbx_description
1 polymer ?
#
loop_
_entity_poly.entity_id
_entity_poly.type
_entity_poly.pdbx_seq_one_letter_code
_entity_poly.pdbx_strand_id
1 'polypeptide(L)' 'MWEHLRSVDPEVYDVVIGELNRQEYGLELIASENFASPAVIEAMGSVLTNKYAEGYP' A
#
# COMPACT_ATOMS: atom_id res chain seq x y z
N MET A 1 -11.86 0.56 -2.37
CA MET A 1 -10.63 1.00 -1.69
C MET A 1 -9.84 2.03 -2.49
N TRP A 2 -9.85 1.99 -3.84
CA TRP A 2 -8.97 2.84 -4.67
C TRP A 2 -9.69 3.85 -5.58
N GLU A 3 -10.96 4.19 -5.31
CA GLU A 3 -11.75 5.05 -6.21
C GLU A 3 -11.14 6.45 -6.37
N HIS A 4 -10.60 7.03 -5.30
CA HIS A 4 -9.91 8.33 -5.37
C HIS A 4 -8.61 8.26 -6.17
N LEU A 5 -7.84 7.18 -6.03
CA LEU A 5 -6.61 7.01 -6.81
C LEU A 5 -6.94 6.83 -8.29
N ARG A 6 -7.91 5.97 -8.62
CA ARG A 6 -8.37 5.75 -9.99
C ARG A 6 -8.82 7.04 -10.67
N SER A 7 -9.52 7.92 -9.95
CA SER A 7 -10.03 9.17 -10.55
C SER A 7 -8.97 10.24 -10.74
N VAL A 8 -7.97 10.32 -9.85
CA VAL A 8 -6.91 11.33 -9.90
C VAL A 8 -5.75 10.88 -10.79
N ASP A 9 -5.38 9.61 -10.71
CA ASP A 9 -4.24 9.02 -11.41
C ASP A 9 -4.56 7.57 -11.85
N PRO A 10 -5.22 7.40 -13.02
CA PRO A 10 -5.59 6.08 -13.51
C PRO A 10 -4.38 5.22 -13.90
N GLU A 11 -3.25 5.82 -14.30
CA GLU A 11 -2.05 5.09 -14.69
C GLU A 11 -1.42 4.40 -13.46
N VAL A 12 -1.26 5.13 -12.35
CA VAL A 12 -0.77 4.55 -11.10
C VAL A 12 -1.77 3.53 -10.54
N TYR A 13 -3.07 3.79 -10.65
CA TYR A 13 -4.10 2.83 -10.27
C TYR A 13 -3.93 1.49 -11.01
N ASP A 14 -3.74 1.52 -12.33
CA ASP A 14 -3.58 0.30 -13.12
C ASP A 14 -2.31 -0.49 -12.73
N VAL A 15 -1.21 0.20 -12.42
CA VAL A 15 0.01 -0.42 -11.89
C VAL A 15 -0.24 -1.11 -10.55
N VAL A 16 -0.94 -0.46 -9.62
CA VAL A 16 -1.26 -1.04 -8.29
C VAL A 16 -2.11 -2.30 -8.43
N ILE A 17 -3.11 -2.29 -9.30
CA ILE A 17 -3.97 -3.47 -9.54
C ILE A 17 -3.19 -4.57 -10.26
N GLY A 18 -2.33 -4.22 -11.21
CA GLY A 18 -1.44 -5.18 -11.86
C GLY A 18 -0.54 -5.91 -10.86
N GLU A 19 0.07 -5.18 -9.93
CA GLU A 19 0.94 -5.77 -8.90
C GLU A 19 0.15 -6.61 -7.89
N LEU A 20 -1.06 -6.19 -7.50
CA LEU A 20 -1.93 -7.00 -6.65
C LEU A 20 -2.21 -8.37 -7.29
N ASN A 21 -2.58 -8.38 -8.58
CA ASN A 21 -2.81 -9.63 -9.31
C ASN A 21 -1.53 -10.47 -9.41
N ARG A 22 -0.37 -9.86 -9.64
CA ARG A 22 0.91 -10.57 -9.69
C ARG A 22 1.21 -11.30 -8.38
N GLN A 23 0.99 -10.63 -7.25
CA GLN A 23 1.21 -11.19 -5.91
C GLN A 23 0.18 -12.26 -5.55
N GLU A 24 -1.08 -12.09 -5.93
CA GLU A 24 -2.16 -13.04 -5.60
C GLU A 24 -2.01 -14.38 -6.33
N TYR A 25 -1.53 -14.34 -7.57
CA TYR A 25 -1.39 -15.53 -8.42
C TYR A 25 0.06 -16.02 -8.56
N GLY A 26 1.03 -15.28 -8.03
CA GLY A 26 2.45 -15.64 -7.99
C GLY A 26 2.77 -16.57 -6.82
N LEU A 27 3.75 -17.46 -7.01
CA LEU A 27 4.35 -18.20 -5.91
C LEU A 27 5.59 -17.46 -5.42
N GLU A 28 5.45 -16.73 -4.31
CA GLU A 28 6.52 -15.93 -3.73
C GLU A 28 7.43 -16.79 -2.84
N LEU A 29 8.68 -17.02 -3.28
CA LEU A 29 9.66 -17.88 -2.59
C LEU A 29 10.89 -17.11 -2.08
N ILE A 30 10.89 -15.78 -2.22
CA ILE A 30 11.98 -14.94 -1.72
C ILE A 30 11.88 -14.88 -0.20
N ALA A 31 12.85 -15.46 0.50
CA ALA A 31 12.79 -15.63 1.95
C ALA A 31 12.70 -14.32 2.76
N SER A 32 13.07 -13.19 2.16
CA SER A 32 13.01 -11.87 2.79
C SER A 32 11.70 -11.11 2.53
N GLU A 33 10.85 -11.60 1.63
CA GLU A 33 9.57 -10.97 1.31
C GLU A 33 8.45 -11.52 2.21
N ASN A 34 7.41 -10.70 2.41
CA ASN A 34 6.26 -11.06 3.23
C ASN A 34 5.05 -10.17 2.90
N PHE A 35 3.86 -10.57 3.35
CA PHE A 35 2.63 -9.80 3.22
C PHE A 35 2.25 -9.15 4.55
N ALA A 36 2.14 -7.82 4.55
CA ALA A 36 1.67 -7.08 5.73
C ALA A 36 0.18 -7.34 5.99
N SER A 37 -0.24 -7.30 7.26
CA SER A 37 -1.65 -7.44 7.60
C SER A 37 -2.46 -6.20 7.19
N PRO A 38 -3.78 -6.32 6.94
CA PRO A 38 -4.63 -5.18 6.61
C PRO A 38 -4.54 -4.04 7.63
N ALA A 39 -4.47 -4.37 8.93
CA ALA A 39 -4.36 -3.39 10.01
C ALA A 39 -3.08 -2.53 9.91
N VAL A 40 -1.96 -3.10 9.46
CA VAL A 40 -0.72 -2.34 9.24
C VAL A 40 -0.88 -1.40 8.04
N ILE A 41 -1.48 -1.87 6.95
CA ILE A 41 -1.72 -1.06 5.74
C ILE A 41 -2.67 0.10 6.03
N GLU A 42 -3.73 -0.14 6.82
CA GLU A 42 -4.67 0.89 7.26
C GLU A 42 -3.97 1.99 8.09
N ALA A 43 -3.09 1.60 9.01
CA ALA A 43 -2.32 2.55 9.81
C ALA A 43 -1.39 3.41 8.95
N MET A 44 -0.75 2.81 7.92
CA MET A 44 0.12 3.52 6.98
C MET A 44 -0.62 4.57 6.15
N GLY A 45 -1.90 4.33 5.82
CA GLY A 45 -2.76 5.27 5.10
C GLY A 45 -3.49 6.29 5.98
N SER A 46 -3.15 6.37 7.27
CA SER A 46 -3.87 7.21 8.24
C SER A 46 -3.43 8.67 8.24
N VAL A 47 -4.18 9.51 8.97
CA VAL A 47 -3.90 10.95 9.14
C VAL A 47 -2.54 11.24 9.80
N LEU A 48 -1.85 10.23 10.34
CA LEU A 48 -0.51 10.40 10.91
C LEU A 48 0.50 10.95 9.89
N THR A 49 0.32 10.66 8.60
CA THR A 49 1.18 11.19 7.53
C THR A 49 1.19 12.73 7.44
N ASN A 50 0.14 13.38 7.94
CA ASN A 50 0.02 14.84 7.90
C ASN A 50 0.85 15.54 8.99
N LYS A 51 1.35 14.77 9.98
CA LYS A 51 1.94 15.35 11.18
C LYS A 51 3.45 15.46 11.07
N TYR A 52 3.96 16.68 11.21
CA TYR A 52 5.36 16.95 11.51
C TYR A 52 5.58 16.93 13.04
N ALA A 53 6.50 16.10 13.53
CA ALA A 53 6.73 15.86 14.96
C ALA A 53 8.23 15.67 15.27
N GLU A 54 8.97 16.77 15.30
CA GLU A 54 10.37 16.77 15.76
C GLU A 54 10.47 16.61 17.28
N GLY A 55 11.59 16.05 17.76
CA GLY A 55 11.86 15.84 19.17
C GLY A 55 11.51 14.44 19.66
N TYR A 56 11.26 14.31 20.96
CA TYR A 56 10.80 13.09 21.61
C TYR A 56 9.33 13.26 22.03
N PRO A 57 8.61 12.17 22.40
CA PRO A 57 7.22 12.25 22.83
C PRO A 57 6.94 13.31 23.89
#